data_AF-A0A2V8A421-F1
#
_entry.id   AF-A0A2V8A421-F1
#
_cell.length_a   1.000
_cell.length_b   1.000
_cell.length_c   1.000
_cell.angle_alpha   90.00
_cell.angle_beta   90.00
_cell.angle_gamma   90.00
#
_symmetry.space_group_name_H-M   'P 1'
#
loop_
_entity.id
_entity.type
_entity.pdbx_description
1 polymer ?
#
loop_
_entity_poly.entity_id
_entity_poly.type
_entity_poly.pdbx_seq_one_letter_code
_entity_poly.pdbx_strand_id
1 'polypeptide(L)'
;MDEVTRLAHDSVATASGADWGRFAPGTLLAGRFRIVAPLGRGGMGEVYRAEDLKLGQTVALKFLPEHLSHDPVRLAQFHNEVRSLIVGARHSVNVPIEYNRLTLLVGTALFGAAAVWLTYIALEPFVRRFWPELRIGWSRLITGRFRDPGVGREVLVGVASGAVIAVYILSHALAQRLTGSDPPPVLSSTAPLDGVRAVLVTLMFNIPRALISPFQVVFVVVLLKALVKRTWLVVALACVIVFPIAINGLFSGEQLAVDVPYTVLGIAMVVAVLLRFGLVALCVTFFVFETLVELPTTLDFSMPYAAASTWLLAGAAALAAFGFYAARGDEPLLGKALLD
;
A
#
# COMPACT_ATOMS: atom_id res chain seq x y z
N MET A 1 -10.39 -10.23 58.45
CA MET A 1 -11.26 -10.21 57.27
C MET A 1 -12.40 -9.23 57.55
N ASP A 2 -12.10 -7.95 57.83
CA ASP A 2 -13.11 -6.99 58.32
C ASP A 2 -12.74 -5.52 58.07
N GLU A 3 -11.91 -5.25 57.05
CA GLU A 3 -11.43 -3.89 56.76
C GLU A 3 -11.46 -3.52 55.26
N VAL A 4 -12.24 -4.26 54.47
CA VAL A 4 -12.45 -3.97 53.02
C VAL A 4 -13.94 -3.71 52.69
N THR A 5 -14.87 -4.05 53.61
CA THR A 5 -16.32 -3.85 53.40
C THR A 5 -16.84 -2.49 53.90
N ARG A 6 -16.00 -1.67 54.58
CA ARG A 6 -16.43 -0.39 55.19
C ARG A 6 -16.17 0.87 54.35
N LEU A 7 -15.51 0.77 53.19
CA LEU A 7 -15.23 1.94 52.33
C LEU A 7 -16.17 2.09 51.13
N ALA A 8 -17.25 1.29 51.07
CA ALA A 8 -18.27 1.37 50.02
C ALA A 8 -19.63 1.92 50.50
N HIS A 9 -19.72 2.51 51.70
CA HIS A 9 -20.99 3.01 52.24
C HIS A 9 -21.00 4.47 52.73
N ASP A 10 -19.86 5.15 52.83
CA ASP A 10 -19.81 6.54 53.30
C ASP A 10 -19.31 7.49 52.21
N SER A 11 -20.18 7.76 51.24
CA SER A 11 -20.23 9.04 50.52
C SER A 11 -21.63 9.26 49.92
N VAL A 12 -22.66 8.96 50.72
CA VAL A 12 -23.99 9.56 50.53
C VAL A 12 -23.95 10.93 51.21
N ALA A 13 -23.28 11.87 50.57
CA ALA A 13 -23.45 13.29 50.87
C ALA A 13 -24.79 13.72 50.26
N THR A 14 -25.72 14.08 51.15
CA THR A 14 -27.00 14.71 50.88
C THR A 14 -26.84 15.96 50.02
N ALA A 15 -27.20 15.85 48.74
CA ALA A 15 -27.67 16.96 47.93
C ALA A 15 -29.18 16.79 47.72
N SER A 16 -29.94 17.57 48.48
CA SER A 16 -31.37 17.78 48.28
C SER A 16 -31.67 18.27 46.86
N GLY A 17 -32.60 17.59 46.19
CA GLY A 17 -33.51 18.17 45.19
C GLY A 17 -32.89 18.73 43.91
N ALA A 18 -32.67 17.87 42.93
CA ALA A 18 -32.81 18.28 41.53
C ALA A 18 -33.20 17.07 40.67
N ASP A 19 -34.38 17.18 40.11
CA ASP A 19 -34.99 16.29 39.13
C ASP A 19 -34.20 16.44 37.81
N TRP A 20 -33.13 15.68 37.64
CA TRP A 20 -32.12 15.91 36.59
C TRP A 20 -32.48 15.33 35.21
N GLY A 21 -33.70 14.80 35.02
CA GLY A 21 -34.12 14.32 33.72
C GLY A 21 -35.63 14.10 33.60
N ARG A 22 -36.20 14.49 32.45
CA ARG A 22 -37.59 14.27 32.04
C ARG A 22 -38.05 12.81 32.20
N PHE A 23 -37.14 11.86 32.04
CA PHE A 23 -37.43 10.43 32.16
C PHE A 23 -36.69 9.82 33.34
N ALA A 24 -37.43 9.21 34.25
CA ALA A 24 -36.87 8.48 35.38
C ALA A 24 -36.18 7.17 34.93
N PRO A 25 -35.11 6.72 35.62
CA PRO A 25 -34.58 5.37 35.45
C PRO A 25 -35.69 4.30 35.52
N GLY A 26 -35.66 3.33 34.62
CA GLY A 26 -36.68 2.30 34.46
C GLY A 26 -37.81 2.65 33.47
N THR A 27 -37.94 3.92 33.05
CA THR A 27 -38.97 4.34 32.08
C THR A 27 -38.80 3.60 30.76
N LEU A 28 -39.89 3.01 30.26
CA LEU A 28 -39.91 2.32 28.96
C LEU A 28 -40.45 3.24 27.86
N LEU A 29 -39.61 3.60 26.91
CA LEU A 29 -39.96 4.45 25.78
C LEU A 29 -40.21 3.61 24.51
N ALA A 30 -41.31 3.91 23.83
CA ALA A 30 -41.74 3.24 22.60
C ALA A 30 -41.78 1.69 22.71
N GLY A 31 -42.00 1.16 23.92
CA GLY A 31 -42.01 -0.29 24.19
C GLY A 31 -40.67 -1.00 23.93
N ARG A 32 -39.57 -0.26 23.73
CA ARG A 32 -38.29 -0.80 23.27
C ARG A 32 -37.10 -0.36 24.11
N PHE A 33 -37.06 0.90 24.52
CA PHE A 33 -35.90 1.47 25.17
C PHE A 33 -36.16 1.71 26.64
N ARG A 34 -35.42 1.03 27.52
CA ARG A 34 -35.49 1.25 28.97
C ARG A 34 -34.45 2.27 29.39
N ILE A 35 -34.86 3.40 29.95
CA ILE A 35 -33.93 4.42 30.47
C ILE A 35 -33.16 3.85 31.67
N VAL A 36 -31.84 3.98 31.66
CA VAL A 36 -30.95 3.52 32.74
C VAL A 36 -30.54 4.69 33.61
N ALA A 37 -30.04 5.77 33.01
CA ALA A 37 -29.63 6.98 33.72
C ALA A 37 -29.50 8.18 32.75
N PRO A 38 -29.69 9.42 33.22
CA PRO A 38 -29.28 10.60 32.46
C PRO A 38 -27.75 10.62 32.27
N LEU A 39 -27.29 10.96 31.07
CA LEU A 39 -25.87 11.06 30.71
C LEU A 39 -25.38 12.50 30.61
N GLY A 40 -26.25 13.44 30.22
CA GLY A 40 -25.89 14.84 30.13
C GLY A 40 -27.00 15.72 29.57
N ARG A 41 -26.99 16.99 29.93
CA ARG A 41 -27.94 18.01 29.46
C ARG A 41 -27.16 19.23 28.97
N GLY A 42 -27.46 19.68 27.76
CA GLY A 42 -26.84 20.87 27.18
C GLY A 42 -27.85 21.69 26.38
N GLY A 43 -27.41 22.81 25.82
CA GLY A 43 -28.28 23.74 25.08
C GLY A 43 -28.92 23.18 23.80
N MET A 44 -28.54 21.98 23.36
CA MET A 44 -29.07 21.31 22.16
C MET A 44 -29.76 19.97 22.46
N GLY A 45 -29.90 19.57 23.72
CA GLY A 45 -30.55 18.29 24.04
C GLY A 45 -30.25 17.70 25.41
N GLU A 46 -31.09 16.74 25.78
CA GLU A 46 -30.94 15.85 26.93
C GLU A 46 -30.55 14.46 26.42
N VAL A 47 -29.45 13.90 26.93
CA VAL A 47 -28.93 12.59 26.54
C VAL A 47 -29.09 11.62 27.70
N TYR A 48 -29.67 10.46 27.42
CA TYR A 48 -29.90 9.39 28.39
C TYR A 48 -29.20 8.11 27.93
N ARG A 49 -28.66 7.36 28.89
CA ARG A 49 -28.27 5.96 28.69
C ARG A 49 -29.55 5.14 28.72
N ALA A 50 -29.75 4.30 27.71
CA ALA A 50 -30.90 3.41 27.64
C ALA A 50 -30.46 2.01 27.21
N GLU A 51 -31.23 1.01 27.59
CA GLU A 51 -31.09 -0.36 27.13
C GLU A 51 -32.11 -0.61 26.00
N ASP A 52 -31.64 -1.04 24.83
CA ASP A 52 -32.50 -1.47 23.72
C ASP A 52 -32.90 -2.93 23.93
N LEU A 53 -34.13 -3.15 24.38
CA LEU A 53 -34.64 -4.48 24.72
C LEU A 53 -34.82 -5.40 23.51
N LYS A 54 -34.81 -4.88 22.28
CA LYS A 54 -34.85 -5.72 21.07
C LYS A 54 -33.47 -6.21 20.64
N LEU A 55 -32.44 -5.39 20.86
CA LEU A 55 -31.06 -5.67 20.42
C LEU A 55 -30.15 -6.12 21.56
N GLY A 56 -30.60 -6.03 22.81
CA GLY A 56 -29.84 -6.43 24.00
C GLY A 56 -28.60 -5.57 24.27
N GLN A 57 -28.57 -4.33 23.78
CA GLN A 57 -27.40 -3.45 23.87
C GLN A 57 -27.72 -2.12 24.54
N THR A 58 -26.70 -1.50 25.14
CA THR A 58 -26.80 -0.16 25.72
C THR A 58 -26.62 0.89 24.62
N VAL A 59 -27.54 1.85 24.54
CA VAL A 59 -27.56 2.95 23.56
C VAL A 59 -27.68 4.31 24.26
N ALA A 60 -27.32 5.38 23.55
CA ALA A 60 -27.57 6.74 23.99
C ALA A 60 -28.79 7.32 23.24
N LEU A 61 -29.78 7.84 23.97
CA LEU A 61 -30.95 8.51 23.42
C LEU A 61 -30.85 10.02 23.64
N LYS A 62 -30.86 10.80 22.57
CA LYS A 62 -30.86 12.28 22.61
C LYS A 62 -32.28 12.79 22.35
N PHE A 63 -32.78 13.62 23.26
CA PHE A 63 -34.07 14.28 23.16
C PHE A 63 -33.89 15.79 23.05
N LEU A 64 -34.80 16.44 22.33
CA LEU A 64 -34.91 17.90 22.37
C LEU A 64 -35.50 18.32 23.73
N PRO A 65 -34.97 19.36 24.40
CA PRO A 65 -35.49 19.80 25.70
C PRO A 65 -36.95 20.21 25.59
N GLU A 66 -37.76 19.92 26.63
CA GLU A 66 -39.21 20.11 26.58
C GLU A 66 -39.62 21.56 26.28
N HIS A 67 -38.93 22.54 26.88
CA HIS A 67 -39.16 23.97 26.64
C HIS A 67 -38.83 24.43 25.21
N LEU A 68 -38.05 23.66 24.45
CA LEU A 68 -37.70 23.93 23.04
C LEU A 68 -38.50 23.08 22.05
N SER A 69 -39.31 22.13 22.54
CA SER A 69 -40.09 21.23 21.69
C SER A 69 -41.19 21.93 20.89
N HIS A 70 -41.60 23.13 21.32
CA HIS A 70 -42.60 23.97 20.66
C HIS A 70 -41.99 25.07 19.77
N ASP A 71 -40.66 25.22 19.74
CA ASP A 71 -40.00 26.19 18.86
C ASP A 71 -39.78 25.56 17.46
N PRO A 72 -40.46 26.05 16.41
CA PRO A 72 -40.37 25.49 15.07
C PRO A 72 -38.95 25.58 14.48
N VAL A 73 -38.14 26.57 14.88
CA VAL A 73 -36.76 26.73 14.38
C VAL A 73 -35.86 25.65 14.97
N ARG A 74 -35.98 25.36 16.27
CA ARG A 74 -35.20 24.32 16.95
C ARG A 74 -35.61 22.92 16.53
N LEU A 75 -36.90 22.69 16.31
CA LEU A 75 -37.39 21.43 15.76
C LEU A 75 -36.84 21.18 14.35
N ALA A 76 -36.79 22.21 13.50
CA ALA A 76 -36.19 22.12 12.17
C ALA A 76 -34.68 21.81 12.24
N GLN A 77 -33.94 22.43 13.17
CA GLN A 77 -32.52 22.12 13.40
C GLN A 77 -32.32 20.66 13.83
N PHE A 78 -33.12 20.16 14.77
CA PHE A 78 -33.06 18.77 15.22
C PHE A 78 -33.39 17.78 14.10
N HIS A 79 -34.43 18.05 13.29
CA HIS A 79 -34.75 17.23 12.13
C HIS A 79 -33.63 17.24 11.06
N ASN A 80 -32.97 18.38 10.86
CA ASN A 80 -31.83 18.47 9.95
C ASN A 80 -30.61 17.68 10.46
N GLU A 81 -30.35 17.69 11.77
CA GLU A 81 -29.29 16.89 12.40
C GLU A 81 -29.60 15.38 12.28
N VAL A 82 -30.83 14.96 12.52
CA VAL A 82 -31.25 13.56 12.32
C VAL A 82 -31.16 13.17 10.84
N ARG A 83 -31.58 14.04 9.91
CA ARG A 83 -31.48 13.78 8.47
C ARG A 83 -30.01 13.66 8.03
N SER A 84 -29.12 14.52 8.52
CA SER A 84 -27.68 14.44 8.19
C SER A 84 -27.04 13.17 8.77
N LEU A 85 -27.43 12.77 9.98
CA LEU A 85 -26.97 11.52 10.59
C LEU A 85 -27.49 10.28 9.86
N ILE A 86 -28.77 10.24 9.46
CA ILE A 86 -29.33 9.11 8.71
C ILE A 86 -28.69 8.99 7.32
N VAL A 87 -28.45 10.11 6.64
CA VAL A 87 -27.75 10.15 5.35
C VAL A 87 -26.26 9.79 5.52
N GLY A 88 -25.64 10.13 6.65
CA GLY A 88 -24.22 9.86 6.94
C GLY A 88 -23.91 8.51 7.62
N ALA A 89 -24.92 7.82 8.18
CA ALA A 89 -24.74 6.62 9.01
C ALA A 89 -24.35 5.35 8.22
N ARG A 90 -24.33 5.40 6.89
CA ARG A 90 -23.74 4.36 6.04
C ARG A 90 -22.63 5.00 5.22
N HIS A 91 -21.41 5.04 5.79
CA HIS A 91 -20.22 5.65 5.21
C HIS A 91 -20.39 7.13 4.84
N SER A 92 -20.08 8.04 5.76
CA SER A 92 -19.93 9.46 5.42
C SER A 92 -18.69 9.64 4.54
N VAL A 93 -18.87 9.47 3.23
CA VAL A 93 -17.95 9.94 2.19
C VAL A 93 -17.82 11.44 2.40
N ASN A 94 -16.75 11.87 3.06
CA ASN A 94 -16.43 13.28 3.20
C ASN A 94 -16.02 13.78 1.81
N VAL A 95 -16.99 14.32 1.07
CA VAL A 95 -16.85 14.68 -0.34
C VAL A 95 -15.62 15.56 -0.60
N PRO A 96 -15.29 16.58 0.22
CA PRO A 96 -14.03 17.30 0.11
C PRO A 96 -12.77 16.42 0.22
N ILE A 97 -12.73 15.48 1.17
CA ILE A 97 -11.59 14.57 1.34
C ILE A 97 -11.48 13.62 0.16
N GLU A 98 -12.59 13.04 -0.29
CA GLU A 98 -12.60 12.13 -1.43
C GLU A 98 -12.25 12.84 -2.74
N TYR A 99 -12.72 14.08 -2.93
CA TYR A 99 -12.31 14.91 -4.04
C TYR A 99 -10.81 15.23 -4.00
N ASN A 100 -10.26 15.59 -2.83
CA ASN A 100 -8.84 15.84 -2.67
C ASN A 100 -8.00 14.58 -2.92
N ARG A 101 -8.45 13.40 -2.46
CA ARG A 101 -7.81 12.11 -2.73
C ARG A 101 -7.83 11.77 -4.21
N LEU A 102 -8.98 11.91 -4.87
CA LEU A 102 -9.11 11.68 -6.31
C LEU A 102 -8.19 12.61 -7.09
N THR A 103 -8.21 13.91 -6.77
CA THR A 103 -7.38 14.92 -7.43
C THR A 103 -5.89 14.62 -7.25
N LEU A 104 -5.48 14.23 -6.04
CA LEU A 104 -4.09 13.84 -5.76
C LEU A 104 -3.69 12.59 -6.55
N LEU A 105 -4.53 11.54 -6.55
CA LEU A 105 -4.26 10.28 -7.25
C LEU A 105 -4.19 10.47 -8.77
N VAL A 106 -5.10 11.24 -9.35
CA VAL A 106 -5.08 11.58 -10.77
C VAL A 106 -3.84 12.44 -11.08
N GLY A 107 -3.54 13.42 -10.23
CA GLY A 107 -2.36 14.27 -10.36
C GLY A 107 -1.05 13.49 -10.33
N THR A 108 -0.87 12.57 -9.38
CA THR A 108 0.33 11.73 -9.27
C THR A 108 0.44 10.74 -10.43
N ALA A 109 -0.68 10.15 -10.86
CA ALA A 109 -0.69 9.25 -12.02
C ALA A 109 -0.33 9.98 -13.32
N LEU A 110 -0.93 11.15 -13.57
CA LEU A 110 -0.63 11.97 -14.75
C LEU A 110 0.81 12.49 -14.72
N PHE A 111 1.29 12.91 -13.54
CA PHE A 111 2.68 13.33 -13.36
C PHE A 111 3.66 12.19 -13.66
N GLY A 112 3.42 10.99 -13.11
CA GLY A 112 4.24 9.81 -13.37
C GLY A 112 4.24 9.42 -14.85
N ALA A 113 3.08 9.42 -15.49
CA ALA A 113 2.96 9.14 -16.93
C ALA A 113 3.70 10.18 -17.79
N ALA A 114 3.53 11.48 -17.48
CA ALA A 114 4.23 12.56 -18.15
C ALA A 114 5.74 12.47 -17.94
N ALA A 115 6.19 12.13 -16.73
CA ALA A 115 7.60 11.96 -16.41
C ALA A 115 8.22 10.81 -17.23
N VAL A 116 7.57 9.64 -17.30
CA VAL A 116 8.03 8.50 -18.13
C VAL A 116 8.05 8.89 -19.61
N TRP A 117 7.00 9.54 -20.09
CA TRP A 117 6.88 9.96 -21.49
C TRP A 117 7.96 10.97 -21.90
N LEU A 118 8.15 12.03 -21.10
CA LEU A 118 9.19 13.03 -21.33
C LEU A 118 10.58 12.42 -21.23
N THR A 119 10.80 11.55 -20.22
CA THR A 119 12.06 10.82 -20.06
C THR A 119 12.34 9.96 -21.28
N TYR A 120 11.33 9.25 -21.81
CA TYR A 120 11.47 8.43 -23.01
C TYR A 120 11.87 9.26 -24.23
N ILE A 121 11.15 10.36 -24.49
CA ILE A 121 11.46 11.25 -25.63
C ILE A 121 12.86 11.85 -25.49
N ALA A 122 13.24 12.30 -24.28
CA ALA A 122 14.57 12.84 -24.03
C ALA A 122 15.67 11.78 -24.19
N LEU A 123 15.39 10.55 -23.76
CA LEU A 123 16.30 9.41 -23.82
C LEU A 123 16.50 8.89 -25.24
N GLU A 124 15.45 8.99 -26.06
CA GLU A 124 15.36 8.30 -27.34
C GLU A 124 16.56 8.58 -28.27
N PRO A 125 16.98 9.84 -28.53
CA PRO A 125 18.08 10.13 -29.45
C PRO A 125 19.42 9.59 -28.95
N PHE A 126 19.67 9.69 -27.64
CA PHE A 126 20.95 9.30 -27.05
C PHE A 126 21.12 7.79 -26.99
N VAL A 127 20.06 7.06 -26.64
CA VAL A 127 20.10 5.60 -26.68
C VAL A 127 20.33 5.12 -28.12
N ARG A 128 19.92 5.88 -29.16
CA ARG A 128 20.07 5.44 -30.57
C ARG A 128 21.55 5.48 -30.91
N ARG A 129 22.21 6.52 -30.41
CA ARG A 129 23.60 6.84 -30.69
C ARG A 129 24.58 5.98 -29.90
N PHE A 130 24.33 5.74 -28.62
CA PHE A 130 25.35 5.19 -27.71
C PHE A 130 25.10 3.75 -27.26
N TRP A 131 23.84 3.30 -27.22
CA TRP A 131 23.49 1.97 -26.72
C TRP A 131 22.28 1.39 -27.45
N PRO A 132 22.42 1.04 -28.74
CA PRO A 132 21.33 0.52 -29.55
C PRO A 132 20.71 -0.75 -28.94
N GLU A 133 21.54 -1.61 -28.34
CA GLU A 133 21.15 -2.88 -27.71
C GLU A 133 20.12 -2.70 -26.58
N LEU A 134 20.23 -1.64 -25.75
CA LEU A 134 19.30 -1.36 -24.65
C LEU A 134 17.85 -1.14 -25.14
N ARG A 135 17.68 -0.80 -26.42
CA ARG A 135 16.39 -0.44 -27.01
C ARG A 135 15.71 -1.57 -27.76
N ILE A 136 16.43 -2.63 -28.11
CA ILE A 136 15.93 -3.66 -29.02
C ILE A 136 14.68 -4.33 -28.44
N GLY A 137 14.75 -4.83 -27.20
CA GLY A 137 13.61 -5.43 -26.52
C GLY A 137 12.45 -4.46 -26.32
N TRP A 138 12.74 -3.21 -25.92
CA TRP A 138 11.73 -2.17 -25.71
C TRP A 138 10.99 -1.78 -27.00
N SER A 139 11.71 -1.68 -28.13
CA SER A 139 11.10 -1.37 -29.43
C SER A 139 10.21 -2.51 -29.95
N ARG A 140 10.61 -3.77 -29.71
CA ARG A 140 9.81 -4.95 -30.04
C ARG A 140 8.53 -5.00 -29.22
N LEU A 141 8.62 -4.69 -27.93
CA LEU A 141 7.47 -4.60 -27.03
C LEU A 141 6.44 -3.54 -27.51
N ILE A 142 6.90 -2.31 -27.81
CA ILE A 142 6.02 -1.23 -28.27
C ILE A 142 5.39 -1.54 -29.64
N THR A 143 6.13 -2.21 -30.52
CA THR A 143 5.61 -2.60 -31.85
C THR A 143 4.67 -3.81 -31.82
N GLY A 144 4.32 -4.31 -30.63
CA GLY A 144 3.36 -5.41 -30.46
C GLY A 144 3.96 -6.81 -30.66
N ARG A 145 5.28 -6.94 -30.80
CA ARG A 145 5.99 -8.22 -30.97
C ARG A 145 6.26 -8.90 -29.63
N PHE A 146 5.19 -9.12 -28.86
CA PHE A 146 5.26 -9.69 -27.50
C PHE A 146 5.78 -11.14 -27.47
N ARG A 147 5.69 -11.87 -28.58
CA ARG A 147 6.18 -13.26 -28.73
C ARG A 147 7.58 -13.38 -29.31
N ASP A 148 8.29 -12.27 -29.48
CA ASP A 148 9.67 -12.35 -29.94
C ASP A 148 10.53 -13.05 -28.87
N PRO A 149 11.32 -14.09 -29.22
CA PRO A 149 12.19 -14.79 -28.28
C PRO A 149 13.11 -13.87 -27.46
N GLY A 150 13.52 -12.75 -28.04
CA GLY A 150 14.30 -11.72 -27.35
C GLY A 150 13.55 -11.09 -26.17
N VAL A 151 12.27 -10.76 -26.36
CA VAL A 151 11.41 -10.19 -25.31
C VAL A 151 11.13 -11.23 -24.24
N GLY A 152 10.81 -12.47 -24.63
CA GLY A 152 10.59 -13.56 -23.68
C GLY A 152 11.80 -13.84 -22.78
N ARG A 153 13.01 -13.84 -23.36
CA ARG A 153 14.26 -13.97 -22.60
C ARG A 153 14.45 -12.82 -21.61
N GLU A 154 14.21 -11.58 -22.04
CA GLU A 154 14.34 -10.41 -21.16
C GLU A 154 13.34 -10.45 -19.99
N VAL A 155 12.10 -10.89 -20.25
CA VAL A 155 11.09 -11.11 -19.20
C VAL A 155 11.54 -12.20 -18.22
N LEU A 156 12.00 -13.36 -18.71
CA LEU A 156 12.48 -14.45 -17.85
C LEU A 156 13.65 -14.03 -16.98
N VAL A 157 14.65 -13.37 -17.57
CA VAL A 157 15.79 -12.85 -16.82
C VAL A 157 15.31 -11.87 -15.78
N GLY A 158 14.42 -10.95 -16.14
CA GLY A 158 13.85 -9.98 -15.21
C GLY A 158 13.13 -10.63 -14.03
N VAL A 159 12.36 -11.69 -14.26
CA VAL A 159 11.69 -12.43 -13.18
C VAL A 159 12.72 -13.10 -12.27
N ALA A 160 13.73 -13.77 -12.85
CA ALA A 160 14.78 -14.43 -12.08
C ALA A 160 15.60 -13.43 -11.25
N SER A 161 16.07 -12.33 -11.86
CA SER A 161 16.82 -11.30 -11.13
C SER A 161 15.97 -10.58 -10.10
N GLY A 162 14.68 -10.33 -10.39
CA GLY A 162 13.74 -9.76 -9.43
C GLY A 162 13.56 -10.63 -8.19
N ALA A 163 13.39 -11.94 -8.37
CA ALA A 163 13.31 -12.89 -7.26
C ALA A 163 14.62 -12.94 -6.45
N VAL A 164 15.79 -12.94 -7.11
CA VAL A 164 17.09 -12.90 -6.42
C VAL A 164 17.26 -11.60 -5.62
N ILE A 165 16.89 -10.45 -6.19
CA ILE A 165 16.94 -9.16 -5.50
C ILE A 165 15.94 -9.12 -4.33
N ALA A 166 14.75 -9.72 -4.48
CA ALA A 166 13.79 -9.81 -3.39
C ALA A 166 14.34 -10.62 -2.21
N VAL A 167 14.89 -11.81 -2.46
CA VAL A 167 15.53 -12.63 -1.42
C VAL A 167 16.67 -11.89 -0.75
N TYR A 168 17.47 -11.18 -1.56
CA TYR A 168 18.57 -10.35 -1.08
C TYR A 168 18.09 -9.19 -0.18
N ILE A 169 17.01 -8.49 -0.53
CA ILE A 169 16.43 -7.44 0.32
C ILE A 169 15.86 -8.06 1.59
N LEU A 170 15.17 -9.20 1.50
CA LEU A 170 14.62 -9.89 2.67
C LEU A 170 15.70 -10.42 3.62
N SER A 171 16.88 -10.79 3.12
CA SER A 171 18.00 -11.21 3.97
C SER A 171 18.58 -10.07 4.80
N HIS A 172 18.28 -8.82 4.47
CA HIS A 172 18.70 -7.65 5.25
C HIS A 172 18.18 -7.71 6.69
N ALA A 173 16.92 -8.12 6.89
CA ALA A 173 16.34 -8.28 8.22
C ALA A 173 17.10 -9.33 9.05
N LEU A 174 17.57 -10.41 8.41
CA LEU A 174 18.43 -11.40 9.08
C LEU A 174 19.80 -10.80 9.43
N ALA A 175 20.40 -10.02 8.53
CA ALA A 175 21.68 -9.37 8.79
C ALA A 175 21.61 -8.40 9.98
N GLN A 176 20.54 -7.60 10.10
CA GLN A 176 20.30 -6.73 11.26
C GLN A 176 20.20 -7.54 12.57
N ARG A 177 19.49 -8.66 12.56
CA ARG A 177 19.40 -9.56 13.74
C ARG A 177 20.76 -10.09 14.15
N LEU A 178 21.59 -10.49 13.19
CA LEU A 178 22.94 -11.01 13.46
C LEU A 178 23.88 -9.93 14.02
N THR A 179 23.65 -8.66 13.70
CA THR A 179 24.42 -7.52 14.21
C THR A 179 23.84 -6.92 15.51
N GLY A 180 22.84 -7.58 16.11
CA GLY A 180 22.26 -7.20 17.41
C GLY A 180 21.20 -6.10 17.34
N SER A 181 20.70 -5.78 16.13
CA SER A 181 19.59 -4.85 15.93
C SER A 181 18.29 -5.62 15.67
N ASP A 182 17.20 -5.19 16.30
CA ASP A 182 15.89 -5.75 16.01
C ASP A 182 15.37 -5.12 14.70
N PRO A 183 15.19 -5.90 13.62
CA PRO A 183 14.67 -5.36 12.38
C PRO A 183 13.24 -4.88 12.57
N PRO A 184 12.79 -3.91 11.77
CA PRO A 184 11.41 -3.45 11.80
C PRO A 184 10.43 -4.63 11.60
N PRO A 185 9.24 -4.56 12.21
CA PRO A 185 8.26 -5.63 12.14
C PRO A 185 7.86 -5.93 10.68
N VAL A 186 7.78 -7.23 10.36
CA VAL A 186 7.43 -7.76 9.03
C VAL A 186 6.06 -7.27 8.55
N LEU A 187 5.14 -7.01 9.48
CA LEU A 187 3.85 -6.38 9.23
C LEU A 187 3.91 -4.92 9.68
N SER A 188 4.39 -4.05 8.81
CA SER A 188 4.35 -2.59 9.01
C SER A 188 3.01 -1.96 8.58
N SER A 189 2.13 -2.74 7.93
CA SER A 189 0.84 -2.32 7.41
C SER A 189 -0.23 -3.40 7.64
N THR A 190 -1.48 -2.97 7.83
CA THR A 190 -2.64 -3.86 7.88
C THR A 190 -3.13 -4.27 6.49
N ALA A 191 -2.60 -3.67 5.42
CA ALA A 191 -2.99 -3.97 4.04
C ALA A 191 -2.97 -5.46 3.68
N PRO A 192 -1.99 -6.29 4.12
CA PRO A 192 -1.98 -7.73 3.81
C PRO A 192 -3.21 -8.49 4.34
N LEU A 193 -3.93 -7.94 5.33
CA LEU A 193 -5.13 -8.54 5.92
C LEU A 193 -6.38 -8.35 5.05
N ASP A 194 -6.32 -7.45 4.05
CA ASP A 194 -7.43 -7.19 3.11
C ASP A 194 -7.55 -8.25 1.99
N GLY A 195 -6.74 -9.32 2.06
CA GLY A 195 -6.78 -10.46 1.15
C GLY A 195 -6.46 -10.08 -0.31
N VAL A 196 -7.27 -10.56 -1.26
CA VAL A 196 -7.05 -10.34 -2.71
C VAL A 196 -7.09 -8.86 -3.10
N ARG A 197 -7.84 -8.03 -2.38
CA ARG A 197 -7.91 -6.59 -2.64
C ARG A 197 -6.55 -5.92 -2.42
N ALA A 198 -5.81 -6.36 -1.40
CA ALA A 198 -4.45 -5.88 -1.14
C ALA A 198 -3.54 -6.16 -2.32
N VAL A 199 -3.60 -7.38 -2.87
CA VAL A 199 -2.81 -7.78 -4.04
C VAL A 199 -3.13 -6.90 -5.24
N LEU A 200 -4.40 -6.65 -5.54
CA LEU A 200 -4.77 -5.77 -6.65
C LEU A 200 -4.25 -4.34 -6.46
N VAL A 201 -4.38 -3.79 -5.25
CA VAL A 201 -3.85 -2.47 -4.93
C VAL A 201 -2.34 -2.43 -5.12
N THR A 202 -1.61 -3.39 -4.54
CA THR A 202 -0.15 -3.52 -4.69
C THR A 202 0.25 -3.59 -6.16
N LEU A 203 -0.40 -4.43 -6.97
CA LEU A 203 -0.11 -4.52 -8.41
C LEU A 203 -0.37 -3.18 -9.12
N MET A 204 -1.47 -2.49 -8.82
CA MET A 204 -1.80 -1.19 -9.42
C MET A 204 -0.78 -0.10 -9.05
N PHE A 205 -0.23 -0.11 -7.84
CA PHE A 205 0.82 0.83 -7.42
C PHE A 205 2.21 0.45 -7.96
N ASN A 206 2.50 -0.84 -8.11
CA ASN A 206 3.81 -1.30 -8.54
C ASN A 206 4.05 -1.22 -10.03
N ILE A 207 3.01 -1.37 -10.87
CA ILE A 207 3.16 -1.19 -12.33
C ILE A 207 3.80 0.18 -12.67
N PRO A 208 3.27 1.34 -12.22
CA PRO A 208 3.88 2.63 -12.54
C PRO A 208 5.26 2.79 -11.90
N ARG A 209 5.49 2.33 -10.66
CA ARG A 209 6.81 2.38 -10.01
C ARG A 209 7.86 1.58 -10.79
N ALA A 210 7.50 0.39 -11.23
CA ALA A 210 8.34 -0.50 -12.02
C ALA A 210 8.64 0.02 -13.43
N LEU A 211 7.91 1.04 -13.89
CA LEU A 211 8.24 1.77 -15.12
C LEU A 211 9.05 3.04 -14.82
N ILE A 212 8.68 3.80 -13.79
CA ILE A 212 9.32 5.08 -13.45
C ILE A 212 10.78 4.86 -12.99
N SER A 213 11.02 3.96 -12.03
CA SER A 213 12.34 3.79 -11.42
C SER A 213 13.42 3.36 -12.42
N PRO A 214 13.22 2.34 -13.28
CA PRO A 214 14.18 1.98 -14.32
C PRO A 214 14.45 3.12 -15.31
N PHE A 215 13.42 3.87 -15.69
CA PHE A 215 13.56 4.99 -16.61
C PHE A 215 14.37 6.14 -16.00
N GLN A 216 14.19 6.42 -14.70
CA GLN A 216 15.01 7.40 -13.98
C GLN A 216 16.48 6.96 -13.92
N VAL A 217 16.77 5.68 -13.64
CA VAL A 217 18.14 5.14 -13.66
C VAL A 217 18.77 5.33 -15.04
N VAL A 218 18.07 4.94 -16.10
CA VAL A 218 18.56 5.08 -17.47
C VAL A 218 18.72 6.55 -17.87
N PHE A 219 17.80 7.42 -17.44
CA PHE A 219 17.90 8.87 -17.65
C PHE A 219 19.17 9.45 -17.04
N VAL A 220 19.48 9.10 -15.78
CA VAL A 220 20.72 9.54 -15.10
C VAL A 220 21.95 9.06 -15.87
N VAL A 221 21.99 7.78 -16.27
CA VAL A 221 23.12 7.22 -17.03
C VAL A 221 23.31 7.95 -18.38
N VAL A 222 22.22 8.25 -19.09
CA VAL A 222 22.27 8.94 -20.38
C VAL A 222 22.64 10.41 -20.23
N LEU A 223 22.08 11.10 -19.24
CA LEU A 223 22.42 12.48 -18.94
C LEU A 223 23.92 12.61 -18.62
N LEU A 224 24.44 11.70 -17.79
CA LEU A 224 25.87 11.65 -17.47
C LEU A 224 26.72 11.32 -18.70
N LYS A 225 26.26 10.44 -19.61
CA LYS A 225 26.99 10.15 -20.85
C LYS A 225 27.02 11.31 -21.83
N ALA A 226 26.02 12.19 -21.80
CA ALA A 226 26.08 13.43 -22.57
C ALA A 226 27.22 14.35 -22.09
N LEU A 227 27.57 14.29 -20.80
CA LEU A 227 28.61 15.11 -20.18
C LEU A 227 29.98 14.43 -20.14
N VAL A 228 30.02 13.10 -20.02
CA VAL A 228 31.24 12.32 -19.74
C VAL A 228 31.55 11.32 -20.86
N LYS A 229 32.76 11.41 -21.43
CA LYS A 229 33.19 10.55 -22.55
C LYS A 229 33.38 9.08 -22.13
N ARG A 230 34.01 8.83 -20.97
CA ARG A 230 34.38 7.48 -20.50
C ARG A 230 33.18 6.77 -19.86
N THR A 231 32.78 5.63 -20.43
CA THR A 231 31.60 4.87 -19.98
C THR A 231 31.71 4.37 -18.54
N TRP A 232 32.90 3.93 -18.10
CA TRP A 232 33.06 3.47 -16.72
C TRP A 232 32.88 4.60 -15.69
N LEU A 233 33.31 5.84 -16.01
CA LEU A 233 33.07 7.01 -15.17
C LEU A 233 31.58 7.37 -15.11
N VAL A 234 30.86 7.23 -16.22
CA VAL A 234 29.41 7.42 -16.26
C VAL A 234 28.71 6.46 -15.29
N VAL A 235 29.06 5.16 -15.34
CA VAL A 235 28.46 4.17 -14.43
C VAL A 235 28.83 4.47 -12.99
N ALA A 236 30.09 4.80 -12.69
CA ALA A 236 30.51 5.16 -11.34
C ALA A 236 29.74 6.37 -10.79
N LEU A 237 29.62 7.44 -11.57
CA LEU A 237 28.87 8.64 -11.18
C LEU A 237 27.36 8.34 -11.03
N ALA A 238 26.80 7.50 -11.92
CA ALA A 238 25.40 7.09 -11.80
C ALA A 238 25.15 6.33 -10.50
N CYS A 239 26.04 5.39 -10.13
CA CYS A 239 25.95 4.68 -8.85
C CYS A 239 26.01 5.65 -7.67
N VAL A 240 26.88 6.67 -7.71
CA VAL A 240 26.98 7.69 -6.65
C VAL A 240 25.70 8.53 -6.54
N ILE A 241 25.07 8.90 -7.66
CA ILE A 241 23.81 9.66 -7.67
C ILE A 241 22.63 8.82 -7.19
N VAL A 242 22.59 7.54 -7.59
CA VAL A 242 21.50 6.61 -7.22
C VAL A 242 21.63 6.15 -5.77
N PHE A 243 22.84 6.09 -5.20
CA PHE A 243 23.09 5.66 -3.83
C PHE A 243 22.18 6.31 -2.77
N PRO A 244 22.10 7.66 -2.64
CA PRO A 244 21.23 8.29 -1.64
C PRO A 244 19.74 7.99 -1.89
N ILE A 245 19.32 7.81 -3.14
CA ILE A 245 17.92 7.48 -3.46
C ILE A 245 17.63 6.04 -3.04
N ALA A 246 18.53 5.10 -3.35
CA ALA A 246 18.38 3.69 -3.05
C ALA A 246 18.43 3.41 -1.54
N ILE A 247 19.38 4.00 -0.79
CA ILE A 247 19.50 3.74 0.65
C ILE A 247 18.25 4.20 1.41
N ASN A 248 17.71 5.37 1.08
CA ASN A 248 16.50 5.90 1.71
C ASN A 248 15.21 5.20 1.23
N GLY A 249 15.23 4.64 0.02
CA GLY A 249 14.10 3.91 -0.53
C GLY A 249 14.01 2.46 -0.05
N LEU A 250 15.14 1.84 0.29
CA LEU A 250 15.23 0.42 0.64
C LEU A 250 15.32 0.17 2.16
N PHE A 251 15.94 1.06 2.93
CA PHE A 251 16.28 0.82 4.33
C PHE A 251 15.92 2.01 5.23
N SER A 252 15.70 1.74 6.52
CA SER A 252 15.31 2.75 7.51
C SER A 252 16.46 3.66 7.96
N GLY A 253 17.72 3.29 7.69
CA GLY A 253 18.89 4.07 8.09
C GLY A 253 19.33 3.86 9.54
N GLU A 254 18.74 2.90 10.26
CA GLU A 254 19.05 2.64 11.67
C GLU A 254 20.46 2.08 11.88
N GLN A 255 20.98 1.30 10.92
CA GLN A 255 22.31 0.70 11.00
C GLN A 255 23.07 0.87 9.69
N LEU A 256 23.62 2.07 9.50
CA LEU A 256 24.42 2.42 8.30
C LEU A 256 25.52 1.41 7.97
N ALA A 257 26.11 0.73 8.98
CA ALA A 257 27.12 -0.31 8.76
C ALA A 257 26.61 -1.52 7.97
N VAL A 258 25.31 -1.84 8.07
CA VAL A 258 24.65 -2.90 7.30
C VAL A 258 23.99 -2.31 6.05
N ASP A 259 23.33 -1.16 6.17
CA ASP A 259 22.56 -0.55 5.07
C ASP A 259 23.45 -0.15 3.88
N VAL A 260 24.65 0.38 4.14
CA VAL A 260 25.60 0.82 3.09
C VAL A 260 26.07 -0.34 2.21
N PRO A 261 26.68 -1.43 2.73
CA PRO A 261 27.12 -2.53 1.89
C PRO A 261 25.93 -3.22 1.19
N TYR A 262 24.75 -3.23 1.82
CA TYR A 262 23.55 -3.74 1.18
C TYR A 262 23.12 -2.86 -0.01
N THR A 263 23.13 -1.55 0.16
CA THR A 263 22.78 -0.62 -0.92
C THR A 263 23.75 -0.73 -2.10
N VAL A 264 25.06 -0.81 -1.83
CA VAL A 264 26.09 -0.92 -2.88
C VAL A 264 25.90 -2.18 -3.72
N LEU A 265 25.70 -3.33 -3.06
CA LEU A 265 25.51 -4.59 -3.76
C LEU A 265 24.17 -4.63 -4.51
N GLY A 266 23.09 -4.09 -3.94
CA GLY A 266 21.81 -3.94 -4.64
C GLY A 266 21.92 -3.10 -5.92
N ILE A 267 22.61 -1.96 -5.87
CA ILE A 267 22.87 -1.12 -7.05
C ILE A 267 23.71 -1.90 -8.07
N ALA A 268 24.75 -2.63 -7.63
CA ALA A 268 25.57 -3.43 -8.53
C ALA A 268 24.76 -4.50 -9.27
N MET A 269 23.80 -5.16 -8.60
CA MET A 269 22.88 -6.12 -9.22
C MET A 269 21.98 -5.45 -10.27
N VAL A 270 21.37 -4.30 -9.94
CA VAL A 270 20.53 -3.50 -10.85
C VAL A 270 21.31 -3.06 -12.09
N VAL A 271 22.52 -2.55 -11.89
CA VAL A 271 23.42 -2.14 -12.98
C VAL A 271 23.82 -3.34 -13.84
N ALA A 272 24.12 -4.49 -13.23
CA ALA A 272 24.44 -5.71 -13.97
C ALA A 272 23.27 -6.17 -14.85
N VAL A 273 22.03 -6.11 -14.34
CA VAL A 273 20.82 -6.43 -15.12
C VAL A 273 20.68 -5.48 -16.31
N LEU A 274 20.78 -4.16 -16.05
CA LEU A 274 20.65 -3.14 -17.09
C LEU A 274 21.69 -3.31 -18.21
N LEU A 275 22.96 -3.45 -17.84
CA LEU A 275 24.06 -3.48 -18.81
C LEU A 275 24.13 -4.81 -19.59
N ARG A 276 23.64 -5.92 -19.02
CA ARG A 276 23.71 -7.25 -19.68
C ARG A 276 22.44 -7.61 -20.44
N PHE A 277 21.27 -7.21 -19.96
CA PHE A 277 19.98 -7.72 -20.45
C PHE A 277 19.01 -6.65 -20.95
N GLY A 278 19.22 -5.37 -20.60
CA GLY A 278 18.45 -4.27 -21.18
C GLY A 278 17.32 -3.73 -20.31
N LEU A 279 16.57 -2.79 -20.88
CA LEU A 279 15.55 -2.01 -20.17
C LEU A 279 14.32 -2.85 -19.78
N VAL A 280 13.84 -3.74 -20.66
CA VAL A 280 12.65 -4.57 -20.35
C VAL A 280 12.95 -5.50 -19.18
N ALA A 281 14.11 -6.17 -19.20
CA ALA A 281 14.56 -7.01 -18.10
C ALA A 281 14.64 -6.22 -16.78
N LEU A 282 15.11 -4.96 -16.84
CA LEU A 282 15.13 -4.08 -15.68
C LEU A 282 13.73 -3.73 -15.18
N CYS A 283 12.79 -3.35 -16.05
CA CYS A 283 11.40 -3.06 -15.64
C CYS A 283 10.73 -4.28 -14.99
N VAL A 284 10.92 -5.47 -15.56
CA VAL A 284 10.39 -6.71 -14.99
C VAL A 284 11.06 -7.04 -13.66
N THR A 285 12.37 -6.80 -13.54
CA THR A 285 13.11 -6.95 -12.28
C THR A 285 12.50 -6.08 -11.18
N PHE A 286 12.29 -4.79 -11.46
CA PHE A 286 11.67 -3.87 -10.52
C PHE A 286 10.26 -4.28 -10.14
N PHE A 287 9.44 -4.66 -11.12
CA PHE A 287 8.09 -5.12 -10.85
C PHE A 287 8.06 -6.32 -9.91
N VAL A 288 8.91 -7.33 -10.17
CA VAL A 288 8.93 -8.57 -9.38
C VAL A 288 9.47 -8.32 -7.99
N PHE A 289 10.59 -7.62 -7.81
CA PHE A 289 11.13 -7.43 -6.46
C PHE A 289 10.23 -6.54 -5.60
N GLU A 290 9.69 -5.44 -6.14
CA GLU A 290 8.77 -4.56 -5.40
C GLU A 290 7.54 -5.35 -4.93
N THR A 291 6.98 -6.16 -5.82
CA THR A 291 5.80 -6.98 -5.51
C THR A 291 6.09 -8.04 -4.45
N LEU A 292 7.27 -8.66 -4.47
CA LEU A 292 7.66 -9.71 -3.51
C LEU A 292 8.08 -9.15 -2.14
N VAL A 293 8.55 -7.90 -2.08
CA VAL A 293 9.02 -7.26 -0.84
C VAL A 293 7.89 -6.49 -0.14
N GLU A 294 6.90 -5.98 -0.89
CA GLU A 294 5.85 -5.11 -0.33
C GLU A 294 4.80 -5.86 0.51
N LEU A 295 4.52 -7.12 0.16
CA LEU A 295 3.61 -7.97 0.92
C LEU A 295 4.39 -9.16 1.48
N PRO A 296 4.21 -9.51 2.77
CA PRO A 296 4.90 -10.64 3.37
C PRO A 296 4.55 -11.92 2.63
N THR A 297 5.56 -12.60 2.11
CA THR A 297 5.41 -13.87 1.43
C THR A 297 5.51 -15.00 2.46
N THR A 298 4.49 -15.86 2.51
CA THR A 298 4.48 -17.04 3.37
C THR A 298 4.00 -18.25 2.58
N LEU A 299 4.54 -19.42 2.93
CA LEU A 299 4.04 -20.72 2.49
C LEU A 299 3.17 -21.39 3.56
N ASP A 300 3.00 -20.74 4.72
CA ASP A 300 2.13 -21.19 5.80
C ASP A 300 0.71 -20.66 5.58
N PHE A 301 -0.20 -21.56 5.18
CA PHE A 301 -1.60 -21.26 4.90
C PHE A 301 -2.43 -20.92 6.15
N SER A 302 -1.88 -21.10 7.35
CA SER A 302 -2.56 -20.72 8.60
C SER A 302 -2.52 -19.22 8.88
N MET A 303 -1.61 -18.49 8.23
CA MET A 303 -1.44 -17.05 8.43
C MET A 303 -2.61 -16.25 7.83
N PRO A 304 -3.07 -15.17 8.48
CA PRO A 304 -4.22 -14.39 8.03
C PRO A 304 -4.01 -13.68 6.67
N TYR A 305 -2.76 -13.55 6.22
CA TYR A 305 -2.38 -12.95 4.93
C TYR A 305 -1.97 -14.00 3.88
N ALA A 306 -2.06 -15.30 4.17
CA ALA A 306 -1.60 -16.36 3.26
C ALA A 306 -2.28 -16.34 1.89
N ALA A 307 -3.56 -15.95 1.84
CA ALA A 307 -4.29 -15.78 0.58
C ALA A 307 -3.63 -14.72 -0.32
N ALA A 308 -3.24 -13.56 0.24
CA ALA A 308 -2.56 -12.51 -0.51
C ALA A 308 -1.20 -12.99 -1.02
N SER A 309 -0.40 -13.65 -0.17
CA SER A 309 0.90 -14.23 -0.55
C SER A 309 0.78 -15.23 -1.71
N THR A 310 -0.22 -16.09 -1.68
CA THR A 310 -0.44 -17.10 -2.73
C THR A 310 -0.73 -16.46 -4.09
N TRP A 311 -1.58 -15.44 -4.14
CA TRP A 311 -1.91 -14.73 -5.38
C TRP A 311 -0.74 -13.95 -5.96
N LEU A 312 0.12 -13.37 -5.11
CA LEU A 312 1.34 -12.69 -5.56
C LEU A 312 2.33 -13.67 -6.19
N LEU A 313 2.58 -14.80 -5.52
CA LEU A 313 3.46 -15.85 -6.03
C LEU A 313 2.92 -16.45 -7.33
N ALA A 314 1.60 -16.65 -7.42
CA ALA A 314 0.94 -17.08 -8.65
C ALA A 314 1.10 -16.06 -9.77
N GLY A 315 1.02 -14.75 -9.48
CA GLY A 315 1.25 -13.68 -10.44
C GLY A 315 2.69 -13.66 -10.97
N ALA A 316 3.68 -13.80 -10.08
CA ALA A 316 5.09 -13.91 -10.47
C ALA A 316 5.35 -15.17 -11.31
N ALA A 317 4.77 -16.31 -10.93
CA ALA A 317 4.85 -17.56 -11.68
C ALA A 317 4.17 -17.47 -13.06
N ALA A 318 3.02 -16.80 -13.15
CA ALA A 318 2.34 -16.55 -14.42
C ALA A 318 3.18 -15.67 -15.35
N LEU A 319 3.85 -14.65 -14.82
CA LEU A 319 4.78 -13.82 -15.57
C LEU A 319 6.01 -14.63 -16.06
N ALA A 320 6.54 -15.53 -15.23
CA ALA A 320 7.60 -16.45 -15.61
C ALA A 320 7.14 -17.41 -16.73
N ALA A 321 5.95 -18.00 -16.58
CA ALA A 321 5.35 -18.89 -17.57
C ALA A 321 5.11 -18.18 -18.91
N PHE A 322 4.64 -16.94 -18.87
CA PHE A 322 4.52 -16.09 -20.06
C PHE A 322 5.88 -15.80 -20.69
N GLY A 323 6.90 -15.44 -19.89
CA GLY A 323 8.26 -15.24 -20.37
C GLY A 323 8.81 -16.49 -21.06
N PHE A 324 8.61 -17.66 -20.46
CA PHE A 324 9.00 -18.95 -21.03
C PHE A 324 8.27 -19.24 -22.34
N TYR A 325 6.96 -19.01 -22.37
CA TYR A 325 6.16 -19.16 -23.57
C TYR A 325 6.63 -18.23 -24.71
N ALA A 326 6.86 -16.96 -24.42
CA ALA A 326 7.33 -15.98 -25.39
C ALA A 326 8.77 -16.25 -25.85
N ALA A 327 9.64 -16.78 -24.97
CA ALA A 327 11.03 -17.10 -25.29
C ALA A 327 11.14 -18.25 -26.30
N ARG A 328 10.13 -19.13 -26.39
CA ARG A 328 10.12 -20.30 -27.27
C ARG A 328 9.67 -20.01 -28.71
N GLY A 329 9.06 -18.87 -29.00
CA GLY A 329 8.54 -18.57 -30.34
C GLY A 329 7.52 -19.61 -30.82
N ASP A 330 7.72 -20.15 -32.03
CA ASP A 330 6.82 -21.15 -32.67
C ASP A 330 7.20 -22.62 -32.36
N GLU A 331 8.12 -22.89 -31.42
CA GLU A 331 8.48 -24.28 -31.09
C GLU A 331 7.43 -24.98 -30.20
N PRO A 332 6.98 -26.21 -30.55
CA PRO A 332 5.96 -26.92 -29.79
C PRO A 332 6.43 -27.37 -28.39
N LEU A 333 5.49 -27.36 -27.43
CA LEU A 333 5.70 -27.57 -25.98
C LEU A 333 6.31 -28.93 -25.63
N LEU A 334 5.94 -29.96 -26.40
CA LEU A 334 6.51 -31.30 -26.37
C LEU A 334 7.34 -31.43 -27.66
N GLY A 335 8.65 -31.61 -27.51
CA GLY A 335 9.53 -31.83 -28.66
C GLY A 335 9.08 -33.05 -29.47
N LYS A 336 9.47 -33.10 -30.75
CA LYS A 336 9.22 -34.22 -31.68
C LYS A 336 9.59 -35.62 -31.16
N ALA A 337 10.22 -35.73 -29.99
CA ALA A 337 10.60 -36.96 -29.31
C ALA A 337 9.43 -37.84 -28.79
N LEU A 338 8.17 -37.47 -29.03
CA LEU A 338 6.98 -38.27 -28.71
C LEU A 338 6.18 -38.70 -29.95
N LEU A 339 6.71 -38.45 -31.16
CA LEU A 339 6.05 -38.82 -32.44
C LEU A 339 6.93 -39.70 -33.36
N ASP A 340 8.05 -40.22 -32.85
CA ASP A 340 8.83 -41.30 -33.45
C ASP A 340 8.81 -42.53 -32.53
#